data_AF-A0A1Z9RVQ3-F1
#
_entry.id   AF-A0A1Z9RVQ3-F1
#
_cell.length_a   1.000
_cell.length_b   1.000
_cell.length_c   1.000
_cell.angle_alpha   90.00
_cell.angle_beta   90.00
_cell.angle_gamma   90.00
#
_symmetry.space_group_name_H-M   'P 1'
#
loop_
_entity.id
_entity.type
_entity.pdbx_description
1 polymer ?
#
loop_
_entity_poly.entity_id
_entity_poly.type
_entity_poly.pdbx_seq_one_letter_code
_entity_poly.pdbx_strand_id
1 'polypeptide(L)'
;MFKIILFLSYLAISDEIQFGEISFQVVEKGKSNRHYIWLHGDEKTAKMALNDHMHRNEGKAFLIQSETREIIVADGLIDPNRIFSSEGAKKNLHKYNPNWTNKKKSSVLNAMDQEREDFLNTIFPSDGELLIALHNNFKGYNVYQEVSKSDTVSIKKNQNPRDFYLCTNRKDFEILSKSPYNVVLQESYPEDDDGSLSWAALKWGVRYINIEVRLGWLSMQKKMLKYANENLP
;
A
#
# COMPACT_ATOMS: atom_id res chain seq x y z
N MET A 1 45.45 -24.05 2.97
CA MET A 1 44.05 -24.29 2.53
C MET A 1 43.32 -22.96 2.51
N PHE A 2 43.18 -22.33 1.34
CA PHE A 2 42.40 -21.11 1.18
C PHE A 2 40.91 -21.49 1.01
N LYS A 3 40.06 -21.07 1.94
CA LYS A 3 38.61 -21.13 1.77
C LYS A 3 38.18 -19.97 0.89
N ILE A 4 37.84 -20.25 -0.36
CA ILE A 4 37.13 -19.32 -1.23
C ILE A 4 35.70 -19.24 -0.68
N ILE A 5 35.35 -18.11 -0.07
CA ILE A 5 33.96 -17.77 0.26
C ILE A 5 33.35 -17.21 -1.02
N LEU A 6 32.57 -18.03 -1.73
CA LEU A 6 31.70 -17.54 -2.80
C LEU A 6 30.57 -16.72 -2.16
N PHE A 7 30.67 -15.40 -2.24
CA PHE A 7 29.49 -14.54 -2.14
C PHE A 7 28.68 -14.74 -3.43
N LEU A 8 27.67 -15.61 -3.39
CA LEU A 8 26.59 -15.53 -4.37
C LEU A 8 25.86 -14.20 -4.12
N SER A 9 26.20 -13.18 -4.91
CA SER A 9 25.31 -12.04 -5.09
C SER A 9 24.02 -12.60 -5.69
N TYR A 10 22.96 -12.70 -4.89
CA TYR A 10 21.62 -12.84 -5.44
C TYR A 10 21.39 -11.61 -6.32
N LEU A 11 21.46 -11.78 -7.64
CA LEU A 11 20.89 -10.79 -8.55
C LEU A 11 19.40 -10.75 -8.21
N ALA A 12 18.94 -9.61 -7.70
CA ALA A 12 17.52 -9.32 -7.69
C ALA A 12 17.09 -9.23 -9.16
N ILE A 13 16.35 -10.24 -9.64
CA ILE A 13 15.64 -10.15 -10.90
C ILE A 13 14.56 -9.10 -10.66
N SER A 14 14.66 -7.94 -11.33
CA SER A 14 13.61 -6.94 -11.30
C SER A 14 12.66 -7.22 -12.46
N ASP A 15 11.56 -7.89 -12.14
CA ASP A 15 10.44 -8.00 -13.07
C ASP A 15 9.60 -6.71 -13.02
N GLU A 16 8.75 -6.50 -14.01
CA GLU A 16 7.78 -5.41 -14.05
C GLU A 16 6.39 -5.99 -14.24
N ILE A 17 5.41 -5.42 -13.54
CA ILE A 17 3.99 -5.70 -13.76
C ILE A 17 3.26 -4.41 -14.08
N GLN A 18 2.10 -4.53 -14.73
CA GLN A 18 1.32 -3.38 -15.18
C GLN A 18 -0.12 -3.46 -14.68
N PHE A 19 -0.72 -2.28 -14.48
CA PHE A 19 -2.15 -2.08 -14.42
C PHE A 19 -2.50 -0.99 -15.43
N GLY A 20 -2.90 -1.38 -16.63
CA GLY A 20 -3.04 -0.51 -17.79
C GLY A 20 -1.70 0.17 -18.10
N GLU A 21 -1.72 1.50 -18.13
CA GLU A 21 -0.54 2.34 -18.36
C GLU A 21 0.34 2.53 -17.10
N ILE A 22 -0.02 1.89 -15.97
CA ILE A 22 0.66 2.06 -14.69
C ILE A 22 1.67 0.93 -14.48
N SER A 23 2.95 1.27 -14.47
CA SER A 23 4.05 0.32 -14.26
C SER A 23 4.47 0.19 -12.79
N PHE A 24 4.76 -1.03 -12.36
CA PHE A 24 5.32 -1.34 -11.05
C PHE A 24 6.60 -2.17 -11.19
N GLN A 25 7.68 -1.71 -10.59
CA GLN A 25 8.88 -2.53 -10.39
C GLN A 25 8.59 -3.59 -9.32
N VAL A 26 8.94 -4.84 -9.63
CA VAL A 26 8.89 -5.96 -8.68
C VAL A 26 10.29 -6.20 -8.13
N VAL A 27 10.40 -6.30 -6.80
CA VAL A 27 11.62 -6.70 -6.10
C VAL A 27 11.29 -7.91 -5.24
N GLU A 28 11.89 -9.05 -5.54
CA GLU A 28 11.66 -10.30 -4.80
C GLU A 28 12.96 -10.80 -4.17
N LYS A 29 12.86 -11.27 -2.93
CA LYS A 29 13.99 -11.86 -2.19
C LYS A 29 13.52 -13.01 -1.31
N GLY A 30 14.09 -14.19 -1.54
CA GLY A 30 13.75 -15.39 -0.75
C GLY A 30 12.31 -15.84 -0.96
N LYS A 31 11.83 -16.73 -0.08
CA LYS A 31 10.44 -17.22 -0.10
C LYS A 31 9.74 -16.75 1.17
N SER A 32 8.80 -15.82 1.04
CA SER A 32 8.14 -15.20 2.18
C SER A 32 6.67 -14.95 1.92
N ASN A 33 5.88 -15.05 3.00
CA ASN A 33 4.45 -14.71 3.07
C ASN A 33 4.20 -13.20 3.21
N ARG A 34 5.12 -12.37 2.72
CA ARG A 34 5.09 -10.92 2.86
C ARG A 34 5.14 -10.27 1.50
N HIS A 35 4.02 -9.65 1.14
CA HIS A 35 3.98 -8.69 0.05
C HIS A 35 4.08 -7.28 0.62
N TYR A 36 4.73 -6.40 -0.14
CA TYR A 36 4.85 -4.99 0.17
C TYR A 36 4.44 -4.16 -1.04
N ILE A 37 3.85 -2.99 -0.82
CA ILE A 37 3.47 -2.12 -1.92
C ILE A 37 3.69 -0.64 -1.60
N TRP A 38 4.15 0.11 -2.59
CA TRP A 38 4.33 1.55 -2.53
C TRP A 38 3.67 2.20 -3.75
N LEU A 39 2.62 3.01 -3.50
CA LEU A 39 1.66 3.44 -4.54
C LEU A 39 1.80 4.90 -4.98
N HIS A 40 2.36 5.80 -4.15
CA HIS A 40 2.48 7.22 -4.49
C HIS A 40 3.94 7.61 -4.70
N GLY A 41 4.25 8.10 -5.90
CA GLY A 41 5.61 8.38 -6.34
C GLY A 41 6.36 9.44 -5.51
N ASP A 42 5.64 10.33 -4.83
CA ASP A 42 6.20 11.43 -4.03
C ASP A 42 6.42 11.07 -2.56
N GLU A 43 5.95 9.90 -2.09
CA GLU A 43 6.09 9.43 -0.71
C GLU A 43 7.47 8.76 -0.49
N LYS A 44 8.54 9.54 -0.71
CA LYS A 44 9.92 9.03 -0.79
C LYS A 44 10.44 8.40 0.51
N THR A 45 9.94 8.81 1.68
CA THR A 45 10.38 8.23 2.96
C THR A 45 9.93 6.78 3.10
N ALA A 46 8.71 6.47 2.64
CA ALA A 46 8.19 5.12 2.54
C ALA A 46 9.01 4.28 1.57
N LYS A 47 9.31 4.80 0.36
CA LYS A 47 10.20 4.12 -0.62
C LYS A 47 11.57 3.77 -0.02
N MET A 48 12.21 4.74 0.64
CA MET A 48 13.52 4.54 1.26
C MET A 48 13.49 3.46 2.36
N ALA A 49 12.45 3.46 3.20
CA ALA A 49 12.29 2.46 4.25
C ALA A 49 12.02 1.06 3.65
N LEU A 50 11.18 0.96 2.63
CA LEU A 50 10.88 -0.30 1.94
C LEU A 50 12.11 -0.87 1.25
N ASN A 51 12.86 -0.03 0.52
CA ASN A 51 14.11 -0.46 -0.11
C ASN A 51 15.08 -1.02 0.93
N ASP A 52 15.37 -0.27 1.99
CA ASP A 52 16.27 -0.71 3.07
C ASP A 52 15.78 -1.97 3.80
N HIS A 53 14.46 -2.18 3.86
CA HIS A 53 13.85 -3.41 4.37
C HIS A 53 14.08 -4.60 3.44
N MET A 54 13.84 -4.44 2.14
CA MET A 54 14.03 -5.49 1.13
C MET A 54 15.50 -5.90 0.95
N HIS A 55 16.45 -5.01 1.26
CA HIS A 55 17.87 -5.39 1.30
C HIS A 55 18.16 -6.44 2.40
N ARG A 56 17.38 -6.43 3.49
CA ARG A 56 17.69 -7.19 4.72
C ARG A 56 16.73 -8.34 5.00
N ASN A 57 15.50 -8.27 4.50
CA ASN A 57 14.44 -9.23 4.77
C ASN A 57 13.95 -9.88 3.48
N GLU A 58 13.33 -11.06 3.61
CA GLU A 58 12.64 -11.72 2.51
C GLU A 58 11.27 -11.08 2.25
N GLY A 59 10.74 -11.29 1.05
CA GLY A 59 9.46 -10.73 0.62
C GLY A 59 9.39 -10.43 -0.87
N LYS A 60 8.22 -9.94 -1.28
CA LYS A 60 7.96 -9.44 -2.63
C LYS A 60 7.41 -8.01 -2.54
N ALA A 61 8.06 -7.06 -3.19
CA ALA A 61 7.67 -5.66 -3.15
C ALA A 61 7.27 -5.16 -4.53
N PHE A 62 6.17 -4.41 -4.60
CA PHE A 62 5.66 -3.75 -5.79
C PHE A 62 5.81 -2.24 -5.63
N LEU A 63 6.66 -1.61 -6.44
CA LEU A 63 6.98 -0.19 -6.35
C LEU A 63 6.50 0.51 -7.61
N ILE A 64 5.54 1.44 -7.46
CA ILE A 64 5.08 2.22 -8.61
C ILE A 64 6.25 2.95 -9.28
N GLN A 65 6.29 2.93 -10.60
CA GLN A 65 7.26 3.70 -11.39
C GLN A 65 6.72 5.11 -11.62
N SER A 66 6.75 5.92 -10.57
CA SER A 66 6.33 7.33 -10.61
C SER A 66 7.15 8.18 -9.64
N GLU A 67 7.26 9.47 -9.95
CA GLU A 67 7.88 10.49 -9.10
C GLU A 67 6.84 11.40 -8.43
N THR A 68 5.56 11.27 -8.81
CA THR A 68 4.45 12.13 -8.37
C THR A 68 3.38 11.36 -7.64
N ARG A 69 2.55 12.07 -6.87
CA ARG A 69 1.39 11.51 -6.17
C ARG A 69 0.37 10.95 -7.16
N GLU A 70 -0.18 11.83 -7.99
CA GLU A 70 -1.00 11.45 -9.13
C GLU A 70 -0.14 11.04 -10.32
N ILE A 71 -0.69 10.22 -11.20
CA ILE A 71 -0.05 9.71 -12.41
C ILE A 71 -0.89 10.07 -13.63
N ILE A 72 -0.25 10.05 -14.81
CA ILE A 72 -0.93 10.29 -16.09
C ILE A 72 -1.33 8.93 -16.67
N VAL A 73 -2.62 8.77 -16.94
CA VAL A 73 -3.20 7.64 -17.67
C VAL A 73 -4.21 8.20 -18.65
N ALA A 74 -4.21 7.78 -19.91
CA ALA A 74 -5.29 8.24 -20.79
C ALA A 74 -5.14 9.70 -21.23
N ASP A 75 -3.99 10.36 -21.00
CA ASP A 75 -3.73 11.81 -20.95
C ASP A 75 -4.27 12.60 -19.73
N GLY A 76 -4.79 11.90 -18.73
CA GLY A 76 -5.47 12.50 -17.57
C GLY A 76 -4.80 12.12 -16.25
N LEU A 77 -5.11 12.89 -15.21
CA LEU A 77 -4.56 12.66 -13.87
C LEU A 77 -5.40 11.64 -13.11
N ILE A 78 -4.74 10.74 -12.38
CA ILE A 78 -5.35 9.71 -11.56
C ILE A 78 -4.58 9.57 -10.25
N ASP A 79 -5.28 9.42 -9.13
CA ASP A 79 -4.66 8.98 -7.87
C ASP A 79 -4.63 7.43 -7.87
N PRO A 80 -3.43 6.80 -7.87
CA PRO A 80 -3.29 5.35 -8.04
C PRO A 80 -3.80 4.55 -6.84
N ASN A 81 -4.08 5.18 -5.69
CA ASN A 81 -4.72 4.52 -4.55
C ASN A 81 -6.22 4.84 -4.46
N ARG A 82 -6.88 5.06 -5.60
CA ARG A 82 -8.33 5.31 -5.72
C ARG A 82 -8.97 4.56 -6.89
N ILE A 83 -8.30 3.54 -7.41
CA ILE A 83 -8.70 2.82 -8.63
C ILE A 83 -8.99 1.33 -8.39
N PHE A 84 -8.92 0.85 -7.15
CA PHE A 84 -9.10 -0.57 -6.80
C PHE A 84 -10.57 -1.00 -6.59
N SER A 85 -11.51 -0.14 -7.00
CA SER A 85 -12.91 -0.47 -7.20
C SER A 85 -13.46 0.33 -8.39
N SER A 86 -14.51 -0.17 -9.06
CA SER A 86 -15.14 0.57 -10.18
C SER A 86 -15.76 1.89 -9.70
N GLU A 87 -16.38 1.89 -8.51
CA GLU A 87 -16.95 3.12 -7.92
C GLU A 87 -15.88 4.16 -7.57
N GLY A 88 -14.80 3.74 -6.91
CA GLY A 88 -13.67 4.59 -6.59
C GLY A 88 -12.98 5.13 -7.84
N ALA A 89 -12.70 4.27 -8.82
CA ALA A 89 -12.09 4.66 -10.09
C ALA A 89 -12.96 5.68 -10.82
N LYS A 90 -14.29 5.46 -10.87
CA LYS A 90 -15.23 6.43 -11.43
C LYS A 90 -15.14 7.78 -10.72
N LYS A 91 -15.23 7.82 -9.38
CA LYS A 91 -15.11 9.06 -8.59
C LYS A 91 -13.77 9.76 -8.86
N ASN A 92 -12.69 8.99 -8.97
CA ASN A 92 -11.35 9.48 -9.27
C ASN A 92 -11.29 10.18 -10.64
N LEU A 93 -11.77 9.51 -11.69
CA LEU A 93 -11.82 10.07 -13.05
C LEU A 93 -12.67 11.34 -13.11
N HIS A 94 -13.78 11.40 -12.38
CA HIS A 94 -14.62 12.60 -12.32
C HIS A 94 -13.92 13.76 -11.60
N LYS A 95 -13.21 13.50 -10.50
CA LYS A 95 -12.50 14.50 -9.70
C LYS A 95 -11.35 15.14 -10.46
N TYR A 96 -10.48 14.32 -11.05
CA TYR A 96 -9.22 14.79 -11.63
C TYR A 96 -9.36 15.21 -13.09
N ASN A 97 -10.37 14.70 -13.81
CA ASN A 97 -10.55 14.96 -15.23
C ASN A 97 -11.93 15.58 -15.54
N PRO A 98 -12.30 16.73 -14.95
CA PRO A 98 -13.61 17.34 -15.16
C PRO A 98 -13.88 17.67 -16.63
N ASN A 99 -12.84 18.02 -17.38
CA ASN A 99 -12.91 18.39 -18.80
C ASN A 99 -13.12 17.20 -19.75
N TRP A 100 -12.93 15.96 -19.30
CA TRP A 100 -13.17 14.80 -20.14
C TRP A 100 -14.66 14.57 -20.38
N THR A 101 -14.99 14.17 -21.61
CA THR A 101 -16.35 13.74 -21.96
C THR A 101 -16.74 12.48 -21.19
N ASN A 102 -18.03 12.27 -20.96
CA ASN A 102 -18.54 11.05 -20.31
C ASN A 102 -18.12 9.79 -21.07
N LYS A 103 -18.12 9.83 -22.41
CA LYS A 103 -17.66 8.72 -23.25
C LYS A 103 -16.21 8.34 -22.95
N LYS A 104 -15.32 9.34 -22.81
CA LYS A 104 -13.91 9.10 -22.48
C LYS A 104 -13.76 8.50 -21.07
N LYS A 105 -14.43 9.08 -20.07
CA LYS A 105 -14.42 8.56 -18.69
C LYS A 105 -14.89 7.11 -18.63
N SER A 106 -15.99 6.77 -19.30
CA SER A 106 -16.50 5.41 -19.38
C SER A 106 -15.52 4.46 -20.09
N SER A 107 -14.87 4.89 -21.17
CA SER A 107 -13.88 4.07 -21.88
C SER A 107 -12.68 3.74 -21.00
N VAL A 108 -12.13 4.73 -20.28
CA VAL A 108 -10.99 4.52 -19.38
C VAL A 108 -11.39 3.67 -18.17
N LEU A 109 -12.57 3.91 -17.58
CA LEU A 109 -13.09 3.09 -16.49
C LEU A 109 -13.25 1.63 -16.91
N ASN A 110 -13.80 1.36 -18.10
CA ASN A 110 -13.98 -0.01 -18.60
C ASN A 110 -12.63 -0.72 -18.79
N ALA A 111 -11.61 -0.03 -19.31
CA ALA A 111 -10.27 -0.60 -19.44
C ALA A 111 -9.67 -0.94 -18.05
N MET A 112 -9.80 -0.04 -17.08
CA MET A 112 -9.39 -0.31 -15.70
C MET A 112 -10.17 -1.48 -15.09
N ASP A 113 -11.46 -1.58 -15.35
CA ASP A 113 -12.31 -2.66 -14.83
C ASP A 113 -11.90 -4.03 -15.37
N GLN A 114 -11.45 -4.11 -16.62
CA GLN A 114 -10.99 -5.36 -17.25
C GLN A 114 -9.68 -5.89 -16.65
N GLU A 115 -8.77 -5.01 -16.23
CA GLU A 115 -7.43 -5.41 -15.76
C GLU A 115 -7.32 -5.49 -14.24
N ARG A 116 -8.25 -4.87 -13.51
CA ARG A 116 -8.14 -4.74 -12.05
C ARG A 116 -8.04 -6.07 -11.34
N GLU A 117 -8.88 -7.02 -11.71
CA GLU A 117 -8.92 -8.33 -11.06
C GLU A 117 -7.58 -9.06 -11.20
N ASP A 118 -7.03 -9.10 -12.41
CA ASP A 118 -5.72 -9.72 -12.67
C ASP A 118 -4.58 -9.01 -11.91
N PHE A 119 -4.62 -7.68 -11.85
CA PHE A 119 -3.64 -6.93 -11.06
C PHE A 119 -3.75 -7.23 -9.57
N LEU A 120 -4.97 -7.22 -9.00
CA LEU A 120 -5.20 -7.54 -7.59
C LEU A 120 -4.79 -8.98 -7.27
N ASN A 121 -5.10 -9.95 -8.12
CA ASN A 121 -4.63 -11.34 -8.00
C ASN A 121 -3.10 -11.45 -8.01
N THR A 122 -2.42 -10.55 -8.70
CA THR A 122 -0.95 -10.54 -8.76
C THR A 122 -0.32 -9.96 -7.49
N ILE A 123 -0.88 -8.88 -6.95
CA ILE A 123 -0.30 -8.18 -5.79
C ILE A 123 -0.79 -8.71 -4.45
N PHE A 124 -1.96 -9.32 -4.39
CA PHE A 124 -2.48 -9.91 -3.17
C PHE A 124 -1.81 -11.26 -2.91
N PRO A 125 -1.23 -11.44 -1.71
CA PRO A 125 -0.66 -12.72 -1.35
C PRO A 125 -1.79 -13.72 -1.03
N SER A 126 -1.53 -15.01 -1.23
CA SER A 126 -2.50 -16.09 -1.02
C SER A 126 -2.65 -16.46 0.46
N ASP A 127 -3.63 -17.29 0.81
CA ASP A 127 -3.64 -18.13 2.02
C ASP A 127 -3.14 -17.49 3.35
N GLY A 128 -3.78 -16.40 3.77
CA GLY A 128 -3.52 -15.80 5.09
C GLY A 128 -2.16 -15.11 5.23
N GLU A 129 -1.43 -14.96 4.13
CA GLU A 129 -0.24 -14.14 4.02
C GLU A 129 -0.60 -12.63 4.08
N LEU A 130 0.40 -11.75 4.20
CA LEU A 130 0.20 -10.35 4.56
C LEU A 130 0.70 -9.38 3.49
N LEU A 131 -0.16 -8.43 3.09
CA LEU A 131 0.22 -7.27 2.29
C LEU A 131 0.44 -6.04 3.18
N ILE A 132 1.63 -5.43 3.09
CA ILE A 132 1.98 -4.21 3.82
C ILE A 132 2.17 -3.06 2.82
N ALA A 133 1.24 -2.11 2.81
CA ALA A 133 1.40 -0.85 2.10
C ALA A 133 2.16 0.16 2.96
N LEU A 134 3.11 0.87 2.35
CA LEU A 134 3.82 1.95 3.01
C LEU A 134 3.46 3.28 2.38
N HIS A 135 3.06 4.21 3.23
CA HIS A 135 2.65 5.53 2.83
C HIS A 135 3.36 6.61 3.64
N ASN A 136 3.41 7.81 3.08
CA ASN A 136 3.73 9.01 3.83
C ASN A 136 2.62 10.05 3.76
N ASN A 137 2.31 10.63 4.91
CA ASN A 137 1.36 11.73 4.98
C ASN A 137 2.05 13.10 4.99
N PHE A 138 1.34 14.07 4.39
CA PHE A 138 1.70 15.48 4.36
C PHE A 138 0.45 16.34 4.58
N LYS A 139 0.62 17.61 4.96
CA LYS A 139 -0.47 18.61 5.15
C LYS A 139 -1.59 18.23 6.14
N GLY A 140 -1.28 17.40 7.13
CA GLY A 140 -2.15 17.20 8.30
C GLY A 140 -3.00 15.94 8.28
N TYR A 141 -2.92 15.11 7.24
CA TYR A 141 -3.55 13.79 7.27
C TYR A 141 -3.06 12.98 8.47
N ASN A 142 -3.97 12.45 9.28
CA ASN A 142 -3.66 11.77 10.54
C ASN A 142 -4.77 10.79 10.97
N VAL A 143 -4.47 9.98 11.99
CA VAL A 143 -5.34 8.88 12.47
C VAL A 143 -6.77 9.31 12.81
N TYR A 144 -7.00 10.56 13.25
CA TYR A 144 -8.34 11.01 13.62
C TYR A 144 -9.31 11.10 12.44
N GLN A 145 -8.80 11.22 11.21
CA GLN A 145 -9.62 11.22 10.00
C GLN A 145 -10.09 9.83 9.59
N GLU A 146 -9.48 8.78 10.15
CA GLU A 146 -9.83 7.39 9.87
C GLU A 146 -10.75 6.79 10.94
N VAL A 147 -10.94 7.48 12.08
CA VAL A 147 -11.74 6.98 13.21
C VAL A 147 -13.18 6.66 12.79
N SER A 148 -13.84 7.55 12.05
CA SER A 148 -15.24 7.34 11.62
C SER A 148 -15.40 6.24 10.57
N LYS A 149 -14.31 5.83 9.93
CA LYS A 149 -14.26 4.78 8.91
C LYS A 149 -13.79 3.45 9.48
N SER A 150 -13.62 3.34 10.80
CA SER A 150 -12.96 2.23 11.45
C SER A 150 -13.85 1.62 12.53
N ASP A 151 -13.89 0.30 12.59
CA ASP A 151 -14.66 -0.48 13.57
C ASP A 151 -14.06 -0.41 14.97
N THR A 152 -12.73 -0.27 15.06
CA THR A 152 -12.04 -0.19 16.35
C THR A 152 -10.78 0.65 16.23
N VAL A 153 -10.45 1.38 17.29
CA VAL A 153 -9.27 2.26 17.33
C VAL A 153 -8.45 2.02 18.59
N SER A 154 -7.13 2.17 18.47
CA SER A 154 -6.18 2.21 19.58
C SER A 154 -5.28 3.43 19.41
N ILE A 155 -5.72 4.57 19.96
CA ILE A 155 -4.99 5.85 19.87
C ILE A 155 -4.19 6.07 21.15
N LYS A 156 -2.89 6.32 21.03
CA LYS A 156 -1.97 6.46 22.15
C LYS A 156 -1.83 7.94 22.53
N LYS A 157 -1.99 8.25 23.81
CA LYS A 157 -1.98 9.63 24.35
C LYS A 157 -0.75 10.46 23.97
N ASN A 158 0.42 9.82 23.87
CA ASN A 158 1.70 10.51 23.65
C ASN A 158 2.34 10.18 22.27
N GLN A 159 1.58 9.60 21.34
CA GLN A 159 2.07 9.38 19.98
C GLN A 159 1.70 10.51 19.05
N ASN A 160 2.53 10.73 18.03
CA ASN A 160 2.17 11.64 16.96
C ASN A 160 0.99 11.01 16.17
N PRO A 161 -0.14 11.71 16.02
CA PRO A 161 -1.32 11.16 15.35
C PRO A 161 -1.10 10.87 13.85
N ARG A 162 -0.02 11.39 13.26
CA ARG A 162 0.39 11.09 11.89
C ARG A 162 1.09 9.74 11.72
N ASP A 163 1.50 9.12 12.81
CA ASP A 163 2.20 7.84 12.77
C ASP A 163 1.23 6.76 13.25
N PHE A 164 0.66 6.02 12.31
CA PHE A 164 -0.38 5.04 12.61
C PHE A 164 -0.41 3.87 11.62
N TYR A 165 -0.95 2.76 12.10
CA TYR A 165 -1.36 1.65 11.26
C TYR A 165 -2.86 1.72 10.97
N LEU A 166 -3.23 1.35 9.77
CA LEU A 166 -4.58 0.89 9.44
C LEU A 166 -4.48 -0.58 9.08
N CYS A 167 -5.38 -1.42 9.60
CA CYS A 167 -5.39 -2.84 9.27
C CYS A 167 -6.80 -3.36 8.97
N THR A 168 -6.88 -4.48 8.25
CA THR A 168 -8.16 -5.11 7.86
C THR A 168 -8.49 -6.38 8.64
N ASN A 169 -7.64 -6.79 9.58
CA ASN A 169 -7.77 -8.04 10.32
C ASN A 169 -7.75 -7.82 11.84
N ARG A 170 -8.74 -8.41 12.53
CA ARG A 170 -8.90 -8.31 13.98
C ARG A 170 -7.69 -8.83 14.78
N LYS A 171 -7.12 -9.98 14.39
CA LYS A 171 -5.97 -10.57 15.09
C LYS A 171 -4.73 -9.69 14.94
N ASP A 172 -4.53 -9.13 13.74
CA ASP A 172 -3.44 -8.18 13.50
C ASP A 172 -3.63 -6.89 14.31
N PHE A 173 -4.87 -6.38 14.39
CA PHE A 173 -5.20 -5.24 15.25
C PHE A 173 -4.87 -5.51 16.73
N GLU A 174 -5.21 -6.68 17.26
CA GLU A 174 -4.93 -7.04 18.66
C GLU A 174 -3.42 -7.09 18.97
N ILE A 175 -2.59 -7.44 17.99
CA ILE A 175 -1.13 -7.42 18.10
C ILE A 175 -0.60 -5.98 17.99
N LEU A 176 -1.02 -5.25 16.95
CA LEU A 176 -0.57 -3.88 16.70
C LEU A 176 -1.02 -2.91 17.79
N SER A 177 -2.21 -3.11 18.37
CA SER A 177 -2.73 -2.27 19.45
C SER A 177 -1.94 -2.41 20.76
N LYS A 178 -1.11 -3.44 20.92
CA LYS A 178 -0.15 -3.56 22.02
C LYS A 178 1.17 -2.83 21.74
N SER A 179 1.40 -2.42 20.50
CA SER A 179 2.56 -1.62 20.11
C SER A 179 2.47 -0.20 20.69
N PRO A 180 3.58 0.57 20.67
CA PRO A 180 3.54 1.96 21.08
C PRO A 180 2.83 2.87 20.06
N TYR A 181 2.37 2.39 18.91
CA TYR A 181 1.84 3.19 17.80
C TYR A 181 0.30 3.28 17.80
N ASN A 182 -0.24 4.27 17.08
CA ASN A 182 -1.68 4.36 16.86
C ASN A 182 -2.13 3.29 15.87
N VAL A 183 -3.33 2.76 16.04
CA VAL A 183 -3.90 1.73 15.16
C VAL A 183 -5.38 1.98 14.94
N VAL A 184 -5.85 1.80 13.71
CA VAL A 184 -7.27 1.73 13.37
C VAL A 184 -7.54 0.43 12.62
N LEU A 185 -8.73 -0.15 12.84
CA LEU A 185 -9.18 -1.38 12.21
C LEU A 185 -10.37 -1.10 11.30
N GLN A 186 -10.26 -1.56 10.06
CA GLN A 186 -11.30 -1.57 9.05
C GLN A 186 -11.67 -3.02 8.72
N GLU A 187 -12.66 -3.57 9.42
CA GLU A 187 -13.16 -4.94 9.21
C GLU A 187 -14.60 -5.00 8.70
N SER A 188 -15.30 -3.86 8.64
CA SER A 188 -16.58 -3.72 7.94
C SER A 188 -16.42 -2.93 6.65
N TYR A 189 -17.05 -3.40 5.57
CA TYR A 189 -17.01 -2.70 4.28
C TYR A 189 -17.73 -1.34 4.40
N PRO A 190 -17.17 -0.25 3.84
CA PRO A 190 -17.75 1.08 3.99
C PRO A 190 -18.98 1.25 3.12
N GLU A 191 -19.87 2.17 3.50
CA GLU A 191 -20.96 2.62 2.63
C GLU A 191 -20.44 3.40 1.42
N ASP A 192 -19.34 4.14 1.58
CA ASP A 192 -18.71 4.96 0.54
C ASP A 192 -17.33 4.41 0.18
N ASP A 193 -17.26 3.57 -0.85
CA ASP A 193 -16.02 3.02 -1.39
C ASP A 193 -15.24 4.11 -2.16
N ASP A 194 -14.05 4.44 -1.65
CA ASP A 194 -13.16 5.46 -2.20
C ASP A 194 -12.10 4.91 -3.17
N GLY A 195 -12.13 3.61 -3.46
CA GLY A 195 -11.22 2.91 -4.37
C GLY A 195 -9.83 2.63 -3.82
N SER A 196 -9.60 2.81 -2.52
CA SER A 196 -8.32 2.50 -1.90
C SER A 196 -8.03 1.01 -1.82
N LEU A 197 -6.73 0.69 -1.73
CA LEU A 197 -6.27 -0.69 -1.65
C LEU A 197 -6.69 -1.36 -0.35
N SER A 198 -6.91 -0.61 0.74
CA SER A 198 -7.43 -1.17 1.99
C SER A 198 -8.84 -1.73 1.83
N TRP A 199 -9.72 -1.01 1.11
CA TRP A 199 -11.08 -1.51 0.85
C TRP A 199 -11.09 -2.68 -0.11
N ALA A 200 -10.25 -2.66 -1.14
CA ALA A 200 -10.08 -3.81 -2.01
C ALA A 200 -9.56 -5.02 -1.22
N ALA A 201 -8.55 -4.85 -0.37
CA ALA A 201 -8.02 -5.94 0.46
C ALA A 201 -9.10 -6.51 1.40
N LEU A 202 -9.89 -5.65 2.06
CA LEU A 202 -11.00 -6.08 2.91
C LEU A 202 -12.04 -6.88 2.11
N LYS A 203 -12.47 -6.39 0.94
CA LYS A 203 -13.43 -7.08 0.07
C LYS A 203 -12.95 -8.45 -0.40
N TRP A 204 -11.65 -8.57 -0.63
CA TRP A 204 -11.01 -9.81 -1.11
C TRP A 204 -10.58 -10.73 0.04
N GLY A 205 -10.84 -10.37 1.30
CA GLY A 205 -10.44 -11.18 2.46
C GLY A 205 -8.93 -11.22 2.71
N VAL A 206 -8.17 -10.24 2.20
CA VAL A 206 -6.72 -10.17 2.31
C VAL A 206 -6.33 -9.44 3.60
N ARG A 207 -5.39 -10.03 4.36
CA ARG A 207 -4.77 -9.36 5.50
C ARG A 207 -3.91 -8.21 5.00
N TYR A 208 -4.28 -7.00 5.38
CA TYR A 208 -3.64 -5.79 4.90
C TYR A 208 -3.27 -4.87 6.05
N ILE A 209 -2.06 -4.32 5.98
CA ILE A 209 -1.58 -3.22 6.84
C ILE A 209 -1.21 -2.04 5.95
N ASN A 210 -1.73 -0.85 6.25
CA ASN A 210 -1.17 0.42 5.78
C ASN A 210 -0.35 1.05 6.91
N ILE A 211 0.89 1.43 6.62
CA ILE A 211 1.77 2.18 7.51
C ILE A 211 1.83 3.64 7.05
N GLU A 212 1.21 4.53 7.82
CA GLU A 212 1.22 5.97 7.61
C GLU A 212 2.23 6.61 8.55
N VAL A 213 3.18 7.38 7.99
CA VAL A 213 4.15 8.18 8.77
C VAL A 213 4.36 9.52 8.09
N ARG A 214 4.66 10.55 8.87
CA ARG A 214 5.03 11.86 8.33
C ARG A 214 6.18 11.77 7.31
N LEU A 215 6.01 12.39 6.15
CA LEU A 215 7.09 12.58 5.17
C LEU A 215 8.35 13.22 5.81
N GLY A 216 9.51 12.62 5.55
CA GLY A 216 10.81 13.01 6.12
C GLY A 216 11.20 12.25 7.39
N TRP A 217 10.32 11.44 7.98
CA TRP A 217 10.60 10.75 9.25
C TRP A 217 11.03 9.29 9.07
N LEU A 218 12.13 9.08 8.33
CA LEU A 218 12.62 7.75 7.94
C LEU A 218 12.83 6.80 9.13
N SER A 219 13.37 7.30 10.23
CA SER A 219 13.60 6.47 11.43
C SER A 219 12.30 5.91 11.99
N MET A 220 11.18 6.65 11.91
CA MET A 220 9.88 6.19 12.39
C MET A 220 9.29 5.15 11.44
N GLN A 221 9.29 5.42 10.13
CA GLN A 221 8.83 4.46 9.11
C GLN A 221 9.54 3.11 9.24
N LYS A 222 10.87 3.11 9.40
CA LYS A 222 11.66 1.88 9.58
C LYS A 222 11.28 1.12 10.85
N LYS A 223 11.03 1.82 11.96
CA LYS A 223 10.62 1.19 13.23
C LYS A 223 9.24 0.56 13.12
N MET A 224 8.27 1.26 12.51
CA MET A 224 6.93 0.74 12.30
C MET A 224 6.91 -0.44 11.32
N LEU A 225 7.63 -0.35 10.21
CA LEU A 225 7.76 -1.47 9.28
C LEU A 225 8.39 -2.70 9.94
N LYS A 226 9.49 -2.51 10.68
CA LYS A 226 10.15 -3.58 11.43
C LYS A 226 9.20 -4.24 12.43
N TYR A 227 8.44 -3.44 13.19
CA TYR A 227 7.50 -3.97 14.19
C TYR A 227 6.42 -4.84 13.51
N ALA A 228 5.79 -4.35 12.45
CA ALA A 228 4.77 -5.11 11.72
C ALA A 228 5.34 -6.42 11.15
N ASN A 229 6.53 -6.37 10.54
CA ASN A 229 7.17 -7.54 9.98
C ASN A 229 7.55 -8.60 11.03
N GLU A 230 8.00 -8.19 12.22
CA GLU A 230 8.50 -9.11 13.26
C GLU A 230 7.42 -9.66 14.19
N ASN A 231 6.28 -8.97 14.33
CA ASN A 231 5.27 -9.31 15.33
C ASN A 231 3.98 -9.90 14.74
N LEU A 232 3.71 -9.66 13.46
CA LEU A 232 2.57 -10.27 12.78
C LEU A 232 2.93 -11.66 12.24
N PRO A 233 2.02 -12.64 12.32
CA PRO A 233 2.24 -13.99 11.80
C PRO A 233 2.23 -14.01 10.27
#